data_AF-A0A087T3A5-F1
#
_entry.id   AF-A0A087T3A5-F1
#
_cell.length_a   1.000
_cell.length_b   1.000
_cell.length_c   1.000
_cell.angle_alpha   90.00
_cell.angle_beta   90.00
_cell.angle_gamma   90.00
#
_symmetry.space_group_name_H-M   'P 1'
#
loop_
_entity.id
_entity.type
_entity.pdbx_description
1 polymer ?
#
loop_
_entity_poly.entity_id
_entity_poly.type
_entity_poly.pdbx_seq_one_letter_code
_entity_poly.pdbx_strand_id
1 'polypeptide(L)'
;MWILIATTLVIASAALGEDDICEKSRWEVCDSGIPFDFPSNEKEFDETCPIVVDESNCMLEHATKCEPDSLGDAAAIAEVLQVVCRKGSSLNEAIRPNVGCIKENVIKECSEKVRTVHTAYREYLNTTGEGFSDEDWGKSMCMSFAYDLVCAADAVSVPCGRTVKDAVLELANRIDWMEKKTLCPRGLREEIVKDIPTMEMSIAEKLFLEELLLDI
;
A
#
# COMPACT_ATOMS: atom_id res chain seq x y z
N MET A 1 -11.63 28.71 -41.46
CA MET A 1 -11.58 27.26 -41.73
C MET A 1 -10.69 26.46 -40.77
N TRP A 2 -9.67 27.07 -40.13
CA TRP A 2 -8.84 26.41 -39.11
C TRP A 2 -9.46 26.36 -37.70
N ILE A 3 -10.32 27.32 -37.36
CA ILE A 3 -11.00 27.38 -36.04
C ILE A 3 -12.05 26.27 -35.87
N LEU A 4 -12.65 25.80 -36.98
CA LEU A 4 -13.63 24.71 -36.95
C LEU A 4 -12.97 23.34 -36.71
N ILE A 5 -11.73 23.15 -37.17
CA ILE A 5 -10.98 21.89 -36.96
C ILE A 5 -10.54 21.77 -35.49
N ALA A 6 -10.13 22.88 -34.87
CA ALA A 6 -9.75 22.92 -33.46
C ALA A 6 -10.96 22.68 -32.53
N THR A 7 -12.13 23.19 -32.87
CA THR A 7 -13.36 22.94 -32.08
C THR A 7 -13.89 21.53 -32.25
N THR A 8 -13.76 20.90 -33.43
CA THR A 8 -14.12 19.48 -33.60
C THR A 8 -13.17 18.53 -32.86
N LEU A 9 -11.88 18.87 -32.72
CA LEU A 9 -10.93 18.06 -31.94
C LEU A 9 -11.21 18.13 -30.43
N VAL A 10 -11.60 19.28 -29.89
CA VAL A 10 -11.95 19.45 -28.47
C VAL A 10 -13.29 18.77 -28.12
N ILE A 11 -14.24 18.70 -29.06
CA ILE A 11 -15.53 18.03 -28.85
C ILE A 11 -15.42 16.51 -29.04
N ALA A 12 -14.53 16.03 -29.93
CA ALA A 12 -14.30 14.59 -30.10
C ALA A 12 -13.61 13.94 -28.89
N SER A 13 -12.73 14.66 -28.18
CA SER A 13 -12.15 14.20 -26.91
C SER A 13 -13.14 14.18 -25.74
N ALA A 14 -14.27 14.90 -25.86
CA ALA A 14 -15.33 14.93 -24.85
C ALA A 14 -16.48 13.95 -25.14
N ALA A 15 -16.59 13.44 -26.37
CA ALA A 15 -17.66 12.53 -26.79
C ALA A 15 -17.25 11.04 -26.84
N LEU A 16 -15.97 10.73 -26.67
CA LEU A 16 -15.50 9.36 -26.46
C LEU A 16 -15.60 9.00 -24.98
N GLY A 17 -16.84 8.70 -24.55
CA GLY A 17 -17.12 7.71 -23.51
C GLY A 17 -16.78 8.05 -22.06
N GLU A 18 -17.42 9.05 -21.45
CA GLU A 18 -17.53 9.08 -19.98
C GLU A 18 -18.18 7.78 -19.44
N ASP A 19 -19.08 7.16 -20.21
CA ASP A 19 -19.73 5.89 -19.82
C ASP A 19 -18.83 4.64 -19.99
N ASP A 20 -17.90 4.60 -20.97
CA ASP A 20 -17.07 3.40 -21.23
C ASP A 20 -15.87 3.26 -20.26
N ILE A 21 -15.36 4.37 -19.71
CA ILE A 21 -14.21 4.32 -18.79
C ILE A 21 -14.61 3.80 -17.40
N CYS A 22 -15.84 4.06 -16.95
CA CYS A 22 -16.35 3.59 -15.67
C CYS A 22 -16.85 2.14 -15.72
N GLU A 23 -17.08 1.58 -16.91
CA GLU A 23 -17.40 0.16 -17.11
C GLU A 23 -16.16 -0.74 -17.02
N LYS A 24 -14.96 -0.18 -17.20
CA LYS A 24 -13.68 -0.89 -17.10
C LYS A 24 -13.09 -0.72 -15.72
N SER A 25 -12.37 -1.75 -15.26
CA SER A 25 -11.63 -1.63 -14.01
C SER A 25 -10.53 -0.57 -14.14
N ARG A 26 -10.26 0.16 -13.06
CA ARG A 26 -9.19 1.18 -13.03
C ARG A 26 -7.83 0.64 -13.51
N TRP A 27 -7.56 -0.64 -13.25
CA TRP A 27 -6.33 -1.30 -13.68
C TRP A 27 -6.28 -1.48 -15.20
N GLU A 28 -7.37 -1.90 -15.84
CA GLU A 28 -7.41 -2.02 -17.31
C GLU A 28 -7.25 -0.68 -18.03
N VAL A 29 -7.68 0.41 -17.39
CA VAL A 29 -7.60 1.76 -17.95
C VAL A 29 -6.20 2.37 -17.75
N CYS A 30 -5.60 2.14 -16.58
CA CYS A 30 -4.40 2.85 -16.14
C CYS A 30 -3.11 2.01 -16.19
N ASP A 31 -3.18 0.71 -16.45
CA ASP A 31 -2.00 -0.16 -16.59
C ASP A 31 -1.12 0.31 -17.75
N SER A 32 0.15 0.62 -17.45
CA SER A 32 1.14 0.95 -18.48
C SER A 32 1.50 -0.23 -19.38
N GLY A 33 1.10 -1.45 -19.01
CA GLY A 33 1.46 -2.70 -19.67
C GLY A 33 2.91 -3.10 -19.40
N ILE A 34 3.59 -2.43 -18.47
CA ILE A 34 4.94 -2.71 -18.04
C ILE A 34 4.86 -3.52 -16.74
N PRO A 35 5.39 -4.76 -16.70
CA PRO A 35 5.44 -5.52 -15.46
C PRO A 35 6.17 -4.71 -14.38
N PHE A 36 5.48 -4.43 -13.28
CA PHE A 36 6.10 -3.75 -12.15
C PHE A 36 7.03 -4.72 -11.41
N ASP A 37 8.34 -4.45 -11.49
CA ASP A 37 9.33 -5.01 -10.58
C ASP A 37 9.86 -3.89 -9.68
N PHE A 38 10.04 -4.20 -8.40
CA PHE A 38 10.60 -3.23 -7.47
C PHE A 38 12.05 -2.91 -7.88
N PRO A 39 12.45 -1.63 -7.94
CA PRO A 39 13.75 -1.25 -8.47
C PRO A 39 14.90 -1.80 -7.63
N SER A 40 15.93 -2.31 -8.30
CA SER A 40 17.10 -2.94 -7.65
C SER A 40 18.22 -1.94 -7.37
N ASN A 41 18.16 -0.74 -7.95
CA ASN A 41 19.15 0.32 -7.79
C ASN A 41 18.54 1.71 -8.10
N GLU A 42 19.28 2.77 -7.80
CA GLU A 42 18.85 4.17 -7.99
C GLU A 42 18.44 4.50 -9.43
N LYS A 43 19.13 3.91 -10.42
CA LYS A 43 18.84 4.16 -11.82
C LYS A 43 17.47 3.59 -12.20
N GLU A 44 17.23 2.33 -11.85
CA GLU A 44 15.91 1.69 -12.04
C GLU A 44 14.82 2.47 -11.29
N PHE A 45 15.09 2.95 -10.07
CA PHE A 45 14.13 3.76 -9.34
C PHE A 45 13.80 5.08 -10.06
N ASP A 46 14.82 5.79 -10.56
CA ASP A 46 14.63 7.04 -11.32
C ASP A 46 13.87 6.80 -12.64
N GLU A 47 14.05 5.64 -13.28
CA GLU A 47 13.35 5.24 -14.51
C GLU A 47 11.89 4.82 -14.24
N THR A 48 11.62 4.12 -13.13
CA THR A 48 10.29 3.63 -12.74
C THR A 48 9.41 4.73 -12.15
N CYS A 49 9.99 5.70 -11.45
CA CYS A 49 9.23 6.76 -10.78
C CYS A 49 8.23 7.54 -11.65
N PRO A 50 8.57 8.04 -12.85
CA PRO A 50 7.60 8.73 -13.69
C PRO A 50 6.43 7.82 -14.10
N ILE A 51 6.68 6.54 -14.36
CA ILE A 51 5.66 5.57 -14.76
C ILE A 51 4.65 5.39 -13.62
N VAL A 52 5.13 5.10 -12.41
CA VAL A 52 4.28 4.85 -11.25
C VAL A 52 3.49 6.10 -10.85
N VAL A 53 4.09 7.29 -10.96
CA VAL A 53 3.37 8.55 -10.73
C VAL A 53 2.26 8.74 -11.76
N ASP A 54 2.53 8.53 -13.05
CA ASP A 54 1.53 8.67 -14.11
C ASP A 54 0.38 7.66 -13.94
N GLU A 55 0.68 6.39 -13.63
CA GLU A 55 -0.33 5.38 -13.33
C GLU A 55 -1.19 5.77 -12.13
N SER A 56 -0.59 6.26 -11.04
CA SER A 56 -1.33 6.68 -9.85
C SER A 56 -2.23 7.90 -10.09
N ASN A 57 -1.77 8.85 -10.92
CA ASN A 57 -2.58 10.00 -11.31
C ASN A 57 -3.75 9.57 -12.19
N CYS A 58 -3.55 8.61 -13.10
CA CYS A 58 -4.64 8.02 -13.87
C CYS A 58 -5.68 7.35 -12.95
N MET A 59 -5.25 6.58 -11.95
CA MET A 59 -6.16 5.95 -11.00
C MET A 59 -6.92 6.98 -10.16
N LEU A 60 -6.28 8.08 -9.77
CA LEU A 60 -6.94 9.19 -9.08
C LEU A 60 -8.00 9.86 -9.95
N GLU A 61 -7.70 10.10 -11.23
CA GLU A 61 -8.66 10.66 -12.18
C GLU A 61 -9.85 9.72 -12.43
N HIS A 62 -9.59 8.41 -12.54
CA HIS A 62 -10.63 7.38 -12.64
C HIS A 62 -11.51 7.36 -11.40
N ALA A 63 -10.93 7.29 -10.19
CA ALA A 63 -11.67 7.29 -8.93
C ALA A 63 -12.53 8.55 -8.75
N THR A 64 -12.00 9.72 -9.14
CA THR A 64 -12.75 10.99 -9.12
C THR A 64 -14.01 10.95 -9.98
N LYS A 65 -13.99 10.21 -11.09
CA LYS A 65 -15.10 10.13 -12.05
C LYS A 65 -16.05 8.97 -11.76
N CYS A 66 -15.52 7.80 -11.39
CA CYS A 66 -16.23 6.53 -11.41
C CYS A 66 -16.45 5.93 -10.02
N GLU A 67 -15.60 6.24 -9.04
CA GLU A 67 -15.60 5.57 -7.72
C GLU A 67 -15.34 6.57 -6.58
N PRO A 68 -16.30 7.46 -6.26
CA PRO A 68 -16.10 8.49 -5.24
C PRO A 68 -15.76 7.92 -3.84
N ASP A 69 -16.20 6.68 -3.55
CA ASP A 69 -15.90 5.99 -2.29
C ASP A 69 -14.43 5.57 -2.16
N SER A 70 -13.70 5.39 -3.28
CA SER A 70 -12.28 5.02 -3.31
C SER A 70 -11.35 6.22 -3.52
N LEU A 71 -11.90 7.43 -3.69
CA LEU A 71 -11.15 8.66 -3.96
C LEU A 71 -10.12 8.99 -2.88
N GLY A 72 -10.48 8.83 -1.61
CA GLY A 72 -9.56 9.10 -0.49
C GLY A 72 -8.31 8.24 -0.55
N ASP A 73 -8.49 6.94 -0.81
CA ASP A 73 -7.39 5.98 -0.95
C ASP A 73 -6.51 6.30 -2.15
N ALA A 74 -7.12 6.58 -3.31
CA ALA A 74 -6.40 6.92 -4.52
C ALA A 74 -5.58 8.21 -4.36
N ALA A 75 -6.16 9.22 -3.69
CA ALA A 75 -5.48 10.49 -3.43
C ALA A 75 -4.28 10.32 -2.49
N ALA A 76 -4.43 9.54 -1.41
CA ALA A 76 -3.34 9.30 -0.46
C ALA A 76 -2.16 8.55 -1.12
N ILE A 77 -2.45 7.54 -1.93
CA ILE A 77 -1.43 6.80 -2.68
C ILE A 77 -0.72 7.71 -3.70
N ALA A 78 -1.48 8.48 -4.49
CA ALA A 78 -0.91 9.39 -5.47
C ALA A 78 -0.01 10.45 -4.82
N GLU A 79 -0.43 11.05 -3.70
CA GLU A 79 0.38 12.02 -2.95
C GLU A 79 1.70 11.39 -2.48
N VAL A 80 1.63 10.20 -1.88
CA VAL A 80 2.82 9.51 -1.38
C VAL A 80 3.80 9.17 -2.49
N LEU A 81 3.33 8.64 -3.62
CA LEU A 81 4.17 8.32 -4.77
C LEU A 81 4.82 9.56 -5.35
N GLN A 82 4.09 10.68 -5.43
CA GLN A 82 4.67 11.96 -5.85
C GLN A 82 5.78 12.41 -4.90
N VAL A 83 5.61 12.29 -3.58
CA VAL A 83 6.66 12.65 -2.62
C VAL A 83 7.86 11.73 -2.73
N VAL A 84 7.65 10.41 -2.79
CA VAL A 84 8.72 9.40 -2.95
C VAL A 84 9.53 9.63 -4.22
N CYS A 85 8.89 10.00 -5.32
CA CYS A 85 9.54 10.22 -6.61
C CYS A 85 10.10 11.64 -6.80
N ARG A 86 9.69 12.62 -5.98
CA ARG A 86 10.20 13.98 -6.06
C ARG A 86 11.60 14.09 -5.46
N LYS A 87 12.59 14.29 -6.34
CA LYS A 87 14.00 14.53 -5.96
C LYS A 87 14.12 15.63 -4.90
N GLY A 88 14.89 15.34 -3.84
CA GLY A 88 15.12 16.25 -2.71
C GLY A 88 13.99 16.26 -1.66
N SER A 89 12.97 15.41 -1.78
CA SER A 89 12.08 15.13 -0.64
C SER A 89 12.77 14.22 0.38
N SER A 90 12.34 14.28 1.65
CA SER A 90 12.86 13.40 2.69
C SER A 90 12.67 11.91 2.35
N LEU A 91 11.49 11.55 1.84
CA LEU A 91 11.19 10.17 1.45
C LEU A 91 12.03 9.72 0.24
N ASN A 92 12.24 10.59 -0.75
CA ASN A 92 13.10 10.28 -1.89
C ASN A 92 14.54 10.05 -1.43
N GLU A 93 15.08 10.96 -0.60
CA GLU A 93 16.45 10.87 -0.09
C GLU A 93 16.67 9.65 0.81
N ALA A 94 15.63 9.19 1.52
CA ALA A 94 15.70 7.97 2.31
C ALA A 94 15.57 6.70 1.46
N ILE A 95 14.62 6.64 0.53
CA ILE A 95 14.27 5.41 -0.21
C ILE A 95 15.18 5.19 -1.41
N ARG A 96 15.37 6.20 -2.27
CA ARG A 96 16.08 6.09 -3.56
C ARG A 96 17.47 5.44 -3.43
N PRO A 97 18.38 5.88 -2.54
CA PRO A 97 19.70 5.26 -2.43
C PRO A 97 19.66 3.85 -1.81
N ASN A 98 18.54 3.45 -1.20
CA ASN A 98 18.40 2.20 -0.45
C ASN A 98 17.52 1.15 -1.14
N VAL A 99 17.00 1.40 -2.35
CA VAL A 99 16.05 0.49 -3.02
C VAL A 99 16.56 -0.94 -3.19
N GLY A 100 17.85 -1.12 -3.49
CA GLY A 100 18.45 -2.45 -3.56
C GLY A 100 18.41 -3.18 -2.21
N CYS A 101 18.77 -2.49 -1.13
CA CYS A 101 18.69 -3.02 0.23
C CYS A 101 17.25 -3.35 0.62
N ILE A 102 16.29 -2.48 0.31
CA ILE A 102 14.86 -2.70 0.57
C ILE A 102 14.38 -3.95 -0.18
N LYS A 103 14.69 -4.08 -1.48
CA LYS A 103 14.32 -5.24 -2.30
C LYS A 103 14.83 -6.55 -1.70
N GLU A 104 16.11 -6.59 -1.34
CA GLU A 104 16.77 -7.78 -0.82
C GLU A 104 16.22 -8.25 0.53
N ASN A 105 15.86 -7.31 1.42
CA ASN A 105 15.45 -7.63 2.78
C ASN A 105 13.93 -7.72 2.93
N VAL A 106 13.15 -6.82 2.33
CA VAL A 106 11.69 -6.82 2.51
C VAL A 106 11.02 -7.90 1.67
N ILE A 107 11.20 -7.88 0.34
CA ILE A 107 10.46 -8.76 -0.57
C ILE A 107 10.78 -10.24 -0.27
N LYS A 108 12.04 -10.52 0.05
CA LYS A 108 12.50 -11.87 0.34
C LYS A 108 12.12 -12.35 1.74
N GLU A 109 12.30 -11.54 2.78
CA GLU A 109 12.09 -12.02 4.15
C GLU A 109 10.64 -11.92 4.61
N CYS A 110 9.89 -10.92 4.15
CA CYS A 110 8.56 -10.65 4.69
C CYS A 110 7.45 -11.47 4.04
N SER A 111 7.53 -11.74 2.73
CA SER A 111 6.46 -12.44 2.00
C SER A 111 6.11 -13.81 2.61
N GLU A 112 7.11 -14.62 2.97
CA GLU A 112 6.88 -15.92 3.62
C GLU A 112 6.41 -15.80 5.07
N LYS A 113 6.97 -14.86 5.83
CA LYS A 113 6.60 -14.64 7.24
C LYS A 113 5.16 -14.13 7.36
N VAL A 114 4.77 -13.15 6.54
CA VAL A 114 3.40 -12.60 6.49
C VAL A 114 2.41 -13.70 6.13
N ARG A 115 2.71 -14.53 5.12
CA ARG A 115 1.86 -15.67 4.75
C ARG A 115 1.70 -16.66 5.91
N THR A 116 2.77 -16.92 6.64
CA THR A 116 2.75 -17.83 7.80
C THR A 116 1.90 -17.28 8.93
N VAL A 117 2.09 -16.01 9.31
CA VAL A 117 1.32 -15.33 10.36
C VAL A 117 -0.16 -15.24 9.99
N HIS A 118 -0.48 -14.84 8.75
CA HIS A 118 -1.85 -14.80 8.26
C HIS A 118 -2.52 -16.18 8.35
N THR A 119 -1.82 -17.24 7.93
CA THR A 119 -2.36 -18.62 8.00
C THR A 119 -2.58 -19.06 9.44
N ALA A 120 -1.59 -18.87 10.31
CA ALA A 120 -1.67 -19.25 11.72
C ALA A 120 -2.79 -18.51 12.45
N TYR A 121 -2.94 -17.21 12.22
CA TYR A 121 -4.00 -16.41 12.85
C TYR A 121 -5.39 -16.78 12.32
N ARG A 122 -5.51 -17.06 11.02
CA ARG A 122 -6.74 -17.57 10.43
C ARG A 122 -7.13 -18.95 10.99
N GLU A 123 -6.16 -19.83 11.20
CA GLU A 123 -6.38 -21.13 11.85
C GLU A 123 -6.83 -20.95 13.31
N TYR A 124 -6.19 -20.05 14.05
CA TYR A 124 -6.60 -19.69 15.41
C TYR A 124 -8.07 -19.24 15.46
N LEU A 125 -8.47 -18.29 14.60
CA LEU A 125 -9.85 -17.80 14.53
C LEU A 125 -10.85 -18.91 14.14
N ASN A 126 -10.44 -19.86 13.28
CA ASN A 126 -11.28 -21.02 12.95
C ASN A 126 -11.47 -22.00 14.12
N THR A 127 -10.55 -22.03 15.09
CA THR A 127 -10.66 -22.94 16.25
C THR A 127 -11.53 -22.40 17.38
N THR A 128 -11.86 -21.10 17.36
CA THR A 128 -12.56 -20.42 18.45
C THR A 128 -14.09 -20.30 18.25
N GLY A 129 -14.68 -20.78 17.14
CA GLY A 129 -16.12 -20.61 16.86
C GLY A 129 -16.77 -21.60 15.87
N GLU A 130 -18.07 -21.41 15.58
CA GLU A 130 -18.90 -22.23 14.66
C GLU A 130 -18.77 -21.82 13.17
N GLY A 131 -17.57 -21.41 12.74
CA GLY A 131 -17.27 -21.02 11.35
C GLY A 131 -16.59 -19.65 11.24
N PHE A 132 -16.01 -19.39 10.07
CA PHE A 132 -15.26 -18.16 9.78
C PHE A 132 -16.20 -17.03 9.37
N SER A 133 -16.33 -16.01 10.21
CA SER A 133 -17.21 -14.86 9.99
C SER A 133 -16.55 -13.72 9.21
N ASP A 134 -17.35 -12.73 8.78
CA ASP A 134 -16.83 -11.48 8.18
C ASP A 134 -15.96 -10.69 9.18
N GLU A 135 -16.25 -10.80 10.48
CA GLU A 135 -15.44 -10.20 11.54
C GLU A 135 -14.07 -10.89 11.65
N ASP A 136 -14.03 -12.23 11.57
CA ASP A 136 -12.78 -13.00 11.55
C ASP A 136 -11.94 -12.69 10.31
N TRP A 137 -12.60 -12.49 9.17
CA TRP A 137 -11.95 -12.00 7.96
C TRP A 137 -11.30 -10.64 8.18
N GLY A 138 -12.05 -9.69 8.76
CA GLY A 138 -11.53 -8.38 9.15
C GLY A 138 -10.30 -8.50 10.06
N LYS A 139 -10.39 -9.30 11.13
CA LYS A 139 -9.27 -9.54 12.07
C LYS A 139 -8.05 -10.08 11.34
N SER A 140 -8.24 -11.08 10.48
CA SER A 140 -7.18 -11.72 9.73
C SER A 140 -6.48 -10.75 8.77
N MET A 141 -7.24 -9.89 8.08
CA MET A 141 -6.70 -8.87 7.18
C MET A 141 -5.95 -7.78 7.95
N CYS A 142 -6.55 -7.22 9.01
CA CYS A 142 -5.94 -6.20 9.88
C CYS A 142 -4.62 -6.68 10.49
N MET A 143 -4.60 -7.92 11.01
CA MET A 143 -3.38 -8.56 11.52
C MET A 143 -2.30 -8.71 10.44
N SER A 144 -2.70 -9.12 9.22
CA SER A 144 -1.75 -9.31 8.12
C SER A 144 -1.11 -7.99 7.67
N PHE A 145 -1.90 -6.93 7.56
CA PHE A 145 -1.39 -5.59 7.23
C PHE A 145 -0.49 -5.02 8.31
N ALA A 146 -0.87 -5.19 9.58
CA ALA A 146 -0.05 -4.80 10.71
C ALA A 146 1.29 -5.53 10.68
N TYR A 147 1.27 -6.84 10.50
CA TYR A 147 2.49 -7.64 10.49
C TYR A 147 3.36 -7.39 9.25
N ASP A 148 2.76 -7.11 8.08
CA ASP A 148 3.51 -6.72 6.88
C ASP A 148 4.31 -5.43 7.12
N LEU A 149 3.69 -4.43 7.74
CA LEU A 149 4.38 -3.20 8.13
C LEU A 149 5.46 -3.43 9.19
N VAL A 150 5.16 -4.24 10.22
CA VAL A 150 6.14 -4.65 11.24
C VAL A 150 7.35 -5.31 10.59
N CYS A 151 7.12 -6.27 9.71
CA CYS A 151 8.19 -6.99 9.03
C CYS A 151 9.00 -6.07 8.13
N ALA A 152 8.35 -5.24 7.31
CA ALA A 152 9.05 -4.32 6.41
C ALA A 152 9.92 -3.34 7.20
N ALA A 153 9.39 -2.76 8.29
CA ALA A 153 10.12 -1.83 9.15
C ALA A 153 11.31 -2.50 9.86
N ASP A 154 11.14 -3.73 10.34
CA ASP A 154 12.22 -4.49 10.99
C ASP A 154 13.30 -4.92 10.00
N ALA A 155 12.90 -5.47 8.86
CA ALA A 155 13.77 -5.97 7.79
C ALA A 155 14.69 -4.89 7.22
N VAL A 156 14.30 -3.61 7.25
CA VAL A 156 15.16 -2.51 6.80
C VAL A 156 15.92 -1.82 7.93
N SER A 157 15.49 -2.00 9.19
CA SER A 157 15.96 -1.19 10.33
C SER A 157 17.45 -1.25 10.57
N VAL A 158 18.01 -2.46 10.51
CA VAL A 158 19.44 -2.74 10.70
C VAL A 158 20.21 -2.68 9.38
N PRO A 159 19.82 -3.38 8.31
CA PRO A 159 20.65 -3.46 7.10
C PRO A 159 20.62 -2.17 6.27
N CYS A 160 19.49 -1.47 6.20
CA CYS A 160 19.33 -0.25 5.40
C CYS A 160 19.39 1.03 6.26
N GLY A 161 19.28 0.87 7.58
CA GLY A 161 19.45 1.94 8.56
C GLY A 161 18.14 2.59 9.01
N ARG A 162 18.23 3.31 10.13
CA ARG A 162 17.06 3.88 10.82
C ARG A 162 16.26 4.85 9.98
N THR A 163 16.90 5.67 9.16
CA THR A 163 16.21 6.61 8.25
C THR A 163 15.27 5.89 7.29
N VAL A 164 15.64 4.70 6.80
CA VAL A 164 14.79 3.91 5.90
C VAL A 164 13.62 3.31 6.67
N LYS A 165 13.84 2.81 7.89
CA LYS A 165 12.75 2.38 8.79
C LYS A 165 11.74 3.51 9.02
N ASP A 166 12.22 4.69 9.37
CA ASP A 166 11.36 5.84 9.65
C ASP A 166 10.59 6.25 8.38
N ALA A 167 11.21 6.18 7.20
CA ALA A 167 10.54 6.41 5.92
C ALA A 167 9.44 5.36 5.63
N VAL A 168 9.69 4.06 5.88
CA VAL A 168 8.67 3.00 5.72
C VAL A 168 7.46 3.26 6.62
N LEU A 169 7.68 3.64 7.87
CA LEU A 169 6.60 3.98 8.80
C LEU A 169 5.86 5.25 8.40
N GLU A 170 6.57 6.27 7.91
CA GLU A 170 5.97 7.49 7.38
C GLU A 170 5.10 7.21 6.15
N LEU A 171 5.54 6.33 5.23
CA LEU A 171 4.75 5.92 4.07
C LEU A 171 3.43 5.28 4.49
N ALA A 172 3.48 4.33 5.43
CA ALA A 172 2.30 3.63 5.91
C ALA A 172 1.31 4.57 6.61
N ASN A 173 1.82 5.53 7.39
CA ASN A 173 0.98 6.54 8.04
C ASN A 173 0.30 7.46 7.01
N ARG A 174 1.03 7.92 6.00
CA ARG A 174 0.47 8.83 4.97
C ARG A 174 -0.62 8.20 4.11
N ILE A 175 -0.55 6.90 3.86
CA ILE A 175 -1.58 6.16 3.10
C ILE A 175 -2.70 5.60 4.00
N ASP A 176 -2.73 5.99 5.27
CA ASP A 176 -3.72 5.54 6.25
C ASP A 176 -3.76 4.02 6.42
N TRP A 177 -2.62 3.33 6.22
CA TRP A 177 -2.55 1.87 6.05
C TRP A 177 -3.23 1.10 7.18
N MET A 178 -3.12 1.62 8.41
CA MET A 178 -3.64 1.03 9.65
C MET A 178 -4.92 1.69 10.17
N GLU A 179 -5.26 2.90 9.72
CA GLU A 179 -6.38 3.69 10.22
C GLU A 179 -7.59 3.67 9.26
N LYS A 180 -7.47 3.02 8.10
CA LYS A 180 -8.60 2.73 7.20
C LYS A 180 -9.76 2.14 8.00
N LYS A 181 -10.79 2.98 8.18
CA LYS A 181 -11.97 2.71 9.04
C LYS A 181 -12.68 1.40 8.74
N THR A 182 -12.49 0.84 7.55
CA THR A 182 -13.13 -0.39 7.10
C THR A 182 -12.29 -1.65 7.29
N LEU A 183 -10.96 -1.56 7.33
CA LEU A 183 -10.10 -2.75 7.36
C LEU A 183 -9.54 -3.05 8.75
N CYS A 184 -9.16 -2.03 9.51
CA CYS A 184 -8.47 -2.21 10.80
C CYS A 184 -8.94 -1.18 11.85
N PRO A 185 -10.27 -1.06 12.10
CA PRO A 185 -10.78 -0.09 13.06
C PRO A 185 -10.25 -0.39 14.48
N ARG A 186 -10.16 0.65 15.30
CA ARG A 186 -9.61 0.56 16.67
C ARG A 186 -10.15 -0.60 17.51
N GLY A 187 -11.46 -0.85 17.49
CA GLY A 187 -12.05 -1.96 18.24
C GLY A 187 -11.51 -3.33 17.82
N LEU A 188 -11.26 -3.51 16.52
CA LEU A 188 -10.67 -4.72 15.96
C LEU A 188 -9.21 -4.86 16.38
N ARG A 189 -8.44 -3.75 16.35
CA ARG A 189 -7.04 -3.72 16.81
C ARG A 189 -6.93 -4.11 18.28
N GLU A 190 -7.79 -3.55 19.13
CA GLU A 190 -7.86 -3.88 20.57
C GLU A 190 -8.21 -5.35 20.84
N GLU A 191 -8.91 -6.02 19.93
CA GLU A 191 -9.18 -7.45 20.01
C GLU A 191 -7.99 -8.28 19.57
N ILE A 192 -7.38 -7.95 18.42
CA ILE A 192 -6.17 -8.64 17.92
C ILE A 192 -5.04 -8.59 18.95
N VAL A 193 -4.86 -7.45 19.64
CA VAL A 193 -3.85 -7.29 20.69
C VAL A 193 -3.98 -8.33 21.80
N LYS A 194 -5.20 -8.78 22.11
CA LYS A 194 -5.43 -9.82 23.13
C LYS A 194 -4.94 -11.19 22.67
N ASP A 195 -4.85 -11.41 21.36
CA ASP A 195 -4.46 -12.68 20.76
C ASP A 195 -2.94 -12.79 20.57
N ILE A 196 -2.22 -11.67 20.38
CA ILE A 196 -0.76 -11.60 20.14
C ILE A 196 0.07 -12.46 21.12
N PRO A 197 -0.20 -12.48 22.44
CA PRO A 197 0.57 -13.30 23.37
C PRO A 197 0.57 -14.79 23.02
N THR A 198 -0.51 -15.28 22.41
CA THR A 198 -0.69 -16.69 22.03
C THR A 198 -0.02 -17.08 20.72
N MET A 199 0.45 -16.10 19.94
CA MET A 199 1.05 -16.34 18.62
C MET A 199 2.49 -16.85 18.72
N GLU A 200 2.90 -17.69 17.77
CA GLU A 200 4.27 -18.18 17.66
C GLU A 200 5.17 -17.18 16.93
N MET A 201 5.63 -16.15 17.64
CA MET A 201 6.43 -15.03 17.11
C MET A 201 7.52 -14.62 18.11
N SER A 202 8.55 -13.90 17.66
CA SER A 202 9.57 -13.37 18.58
C SER A 202 9.00 -12.29 19.49
N ILE A 203 9.61 -12.09 20.67
CA ILE A 203 9.17 -11.07 21.63
C ILE A 203 9.23 -9.66 21.02
N ALA A 204 10.26 -9.37 20.22
CA ALA A 204 10.40 -8.07 19.58
C ALA A 204 9.27 -7.80 18.57
N GLU A 205 8.91 -8.79 17.75
CA GLU A 205 7.79 -8.69 16.81
C GLU A 205 6.46 -8.48 17.53
N LYS A 206 6.23 -9.21 18.64
CA LYS A 206 5.01 -9.05 19.44
C LYS A 206 4.89 -7.64 20.01
N LEU A 207 5.94 -7.13 20.65
CA LEU A 207 5.95 -5.78 21.23
C LEU A 207 5.73 -4.70 20.17
N PHE A 208 6.38 -4.82 19.02
CA PHE A 208 6.25 -3.84 17.94
C PHE A 208 4.85 -3.88 17.30
N LEU A 209 4.27 -5.07 17.18
CA LEU A 209 2.90 -5.24 16.68
C LEU A 209 1.85 -4.69 17.67
N GLU A 210 2.04 -4.92 18.96
CA GLU A 210 1.21 -4.32 20.02
C GLU A 210 1.29 -2.80 19.97
N GLU A 211 2.50 -2.23 19.88
CA GLU A 211 2.72 -0.78 19.73
C GLU A 211 1.99 -0.25 18.49
N LEU A 212 2.19 -0.87 17.33
CA LEU A 212 1.59 -0.44 16.06
C LEU A 212 0.05 -0.47 16.08
N LEU A 213 -0.54 -1.48 16.71
CA LEU A 213 -2.00 -1.64 16.78
C LEU A 213 -2.66 -0.71 17.82
N LEU A 214 -1.91 -0.21 18.79
CA LEU A 214 -2.41 0.65 19.88
C LEU A 214 -2.10 2.14 19.70
N ASP A 215 -0.96 2.48 19.09
CA ASP A 215 -0.44 3.86 19.01
C ASP A 215 -0.74 4.57 17.68
N ILE A 216 -1.10 3.81 16.64
CA ILE A 216 -1.90 4.30 15.48
C ILE A 216 -3.37 4.07 15.82
#